data_AF-A0A1S3C9N3-F1
#
_entry.id   AF-A0A1S3C9N3-F1
#
_cell.length_a   1.000
_cell.length_b   1.000
_cell.length_c   1.000
_cell.angle_alpha   90.00
_cell.angle_beta   90.00
_cell.angle_gamma   90.00
#
_symmetry.space_group_name_H-M   'P 1'
#
loop_
_entity.id
_entity.type
_entity.pdbx_description
1 polymer ?
#
loop_
_entity_poly.entity_id
_entity_poly.type
_entity_poly.pdbx_seq_one_letter_code
_entity_poly.pdbx_strand_id
1 'polypeptide(L)'
;MIFFELPQIHGFLEAISVLTETSEDEFDLKFSPAIFSIMVAASPSSRCIISLQLSPQIFRTYVCPTLHHKFLFFRAFCDTMQECQSTGFSSLIFSFQEQDPHDTYGSDALLQFTNSERGCHMIKTVRLYPSSEKIDVGEFDFGTFVSIESQEFINIIKRFVDFDNGNSNMPRLLSI
;
A
#
# COMPACT_ATOMS: atom_id res chain seq x y z
N MET A 1 15.62 -3.12 -13.29
CA MET A 1 14.96 -1.81 -13.45
C MET A 1 13.48 -2.01 -13.22
N ILE A 2 12.89 -1.17 -12.38
CA ILE A 2 11.47 -1.12 -12.07
C ILE A 2 10.94 0.18 -12.68
N PHE A 3 9.81 0.10 -13.37
CA PHE A 3 9.16 1.26 -13.94
C PHE A 3 7.65 1.02 -13.95
N PHE A 4 6.87 2.01 -13.52
CA PHE A 4 5.43 1.98 -13.72
C PHE A 4 4.84 3.37 -13.90
N GLU A 5 3.71 3.43 -14.60
CA GLU A 5 2.94 4.65 -14.80
C GLU A 5 1.55 4.49 -14.19
N LEU A 6 1.28 5.31 -13.19
CA LEU A 6 -0.03 5.48 -12.58
C LEU A 6 -0.77 6.62 -13.31
N PRO A 7 -1.84 6.31 -14.06
CA PRO A 7 -2.58 7.33 -14.82
C PRO A 7 -3.37 8.27 -13.91
N GLN A 8 -3.74 7.82 -12.71
CA GLN A 8 -4.43 8.61 -11.70
C GLN A 8 -3.83 8.36 -10.31
N ILE A 9 -3.34 9.41 -9.67
CA ILE A 9 -2.75 9.36 -8.34
C ILE A 9 -3.83 9.26 -7.26
N HIS A 10 -5.01 9.85 -7.47
CA HIS A 10 -6.04 9.98 -6.43
C HIS A 10 -6.48 8.63 -5.83
N GLY A 11 -6.88 7.68 -6.68
CA GLY A 11 -7.32 6.37 -6.19
C GLY A 11 -6.19 5.56 -5.55
N PHE A 12 -4.95 5.78 -5.99
CA PHE A 12 -3.79 5.18 -5.34
C PHE A 12 -3.56 5.78 -3.94
N LEU A 13 -3.65 7.11 -3.79
CA LEU A 13 -3.54 7.79 -2.49
C LEU A 13 -4.65 7.36 -1.51
N GLU A 14 -5.87 7.19 -2.00
CA GLU A 14 -6.99 6.70 -1.19
C GLU A 14 -6.76 5.24 -0.74
N ALA A 15 -6.28 4.38 -1.65
CA ALA A 15 -6.00 2.99 -1.31
C ALA A 15 -4.88 2.86 -0.26
N ILE A 16 -3.83 3.67 -0.39
CA ILE A 16 -2.70 3.61 0.54
C ILE A 16 -2.98 4.36 1.85
N SER A 17 -3.93 5.31 1.92
CA SER A 17 -4.26 5.99 3.17
C SER A 17 -4.81 5.02 4.23
N VAL A 18 -5.45 3.93 3.82
CA VAL A 18 -5.90 2.87 4.74
C VAL A 18 -4.72 2.24 5.49
N LEU A 19 -3.54 2.19 4.86
CA LEU A 19 -2.33 1.66 5.49
C LEU A 19 -1.70 2.66 6.49
N THR A 20 -1.91 3.97 6.30
CA THR A 20 -1.36 5.04 7.16
C THR A 20 -1.98 5.09 8.56
N GLU A 21 -3.09 4.40 8.78
CA GLU A 21 -3.72 4.33 10.10
C GLU A 21 -2.94 3.44 11.07
N THR A 22 -1.93 2.72 10.58
CA THR A 22 -0.99 1.96 11.41
C THR A 22 0.07 2.88 12.03
N SER A 23 0.57 2.55 13.24
CA SER A 23 1.58 3.38 13.93
C SER A 23 3.01 3.21 13.42
N GLU A 24 3.22 2.40 12.38
CA GLU A 24 4.53 2.19 11.76
C GLU A 24 4.74 3.19 10.62
N ASP A 25 5.98 3.68 10.45
CA ASP A 25 6.35 4.57 9.34
C ASP A 25 7.11 3.82 8.23
N GLU A 26 7.55 2.59 8.49
CA GLU A 26 8.31 1.77 7.54
C GLU A 26 7.38 0.82 6.79
N PHE A 27 7.35 0.98 5.47
CA PHE A 27 6.46 0.20 4.60
C PHE A 27 7.28 -0.62 3.62
N ASP A 28 7.03 -1.92 3.61
CA ASP A 28 7.66 -2.85 2.70
C ASP A 28 7.01 -2.79 1.32
N LEU A 29 7.88 -2.70 0.32
CA LEU A 29 7.56 -2.69 -1.09
C LEU A 29 8.08 -3.98 -1.73
N LYS A 30 7.16 -4.74 -2.31
CA LYS A 30 7.48 -5.92 -3.12
C LYS A 30 7.12 -5.63 -4.56
N PHE A 31 8.13 -5.62 -5.41
CA PHE A 31 7.95 -5.47 -6.86
C PHE A 31 8.22 -6.82 -7.51
N SER A 32 7.27 -7.33 -8.28
CA SER A 32 7.43 -8.58 -9.01
C SER A 32 6.82 -8.47 -10.40
N PRO A 33 7.15 -9.37 -11.34
CA PRO A 33 6.50 -9.38 -12.66
C PRO A 33 4.97 -9.50 -12.58
N ALA A 34 4.44 -10.09 -11.51
CA ALA A 34 3.01 -10.41 -11.38
C ALA A 34 2.23 -9.39 -10.56
N ILE A 35 2.84 -8.76 -9.54
CA ILE A 35 2.17 -7.90 -8.55
C ILE A 35 3.16 -6.87 -8.01
N PHE A 36 2.68 -5.64 -7.81
CA PHE A 36 3.29 -4.66 -6.91
C PHE A 36 2.54 -4.66 -5.57
N SER A 37 3.25 -4.77 -4.45
CA SER A 37 2.66 -4.77 -3.13
C SER A 37 3.29 -3.72 -2.23
N ILE A 38 2.44 -3.09 -1.42
CA ILE A 38 2.81 -2.26 -0.29
C ILE A 38 2.29 -2.98 0.96
N MET A 39 3.14 -3.17 1.95
CA MET A 39 2.86 -4.01 3.12
C MET A 39 3.32 -3.31 4.39
N VAL A 40 2.54 -3.49 5.45
CA VAL A 40 2.87 -2.99 6.78
C VAL A 40 2.40 -4.00 7.83
N ALA A 41 3.22 -4.24 8.84
CA ALA A 41 2.79 -4.98 10.02
C ALA A 41 1.95 -4.06 10.91
N ALA A 42 0.77 -4.52 11.32
CA ALA A 42 -0.01 -3.78 12.30
C ALA A 42 0.78 -3.68 13.61
N SER A 43 0.69 -2.54 14.29
CA SER A 43 1.40 -2.29 15.54
C SER A 43 0.38 -1.96 16.64
N PRO A 44 0.58 -2.44 17.88
CA PRO A 44 1.77 -3.12 18.40
C PRO A 44 1.85 -4.64 18.11
N SER A 45 0.92 -5.22 17.34
CA SER A 45 0.86 -6.66 17.10
C SER A 45 1.30 -7.05 15.70
N SER A 46 2.53 -7.56 15.55
CA SER A 46 3.06 -8.12 14.29
C SER A 46 2.32 -9.36 13.77
N ARG A 47 1.18 -9.74 14.38
CA ARG A 47 0.34 -10.86 13.96
C ARG A 47 -0.59 -10.53 12.80
N CYS A 48 -0.76 -9.25 12.48
CA CYS A 48 -1.56 -8.80 11.36
C CYS A 48 -0.66 -8.08 10.37
N ILE A 49 -0.73 -8.47 9.10
CA ILE A 49 -0.07 -7.79 7.99
C ILE A 49 -1.19 -7.22 7.13
N ILE A 50 -1.12 -5.92 6.85
CA ILE A 50 -2.04 -5.27 5.92
C ILE A 50 -1.25 -5.05 4.63
N SER A 51 -1.84 -5.43 3.50
CA SER A 51 -1.22 -5.27 2.18
C SER A 51 -2.17 -4.65 1.17
N LEU A 52 -1.67 -3.66 0.43
CA LEU A 52 -2.24 -3.26 -0.85
C LEU A 52 -1.50 -4.00 -1.97
N GLN A 53 -2.23 -4.79 -2.75
CA GLN A 53 -1.68 -5.53 -3.89
C GLN A 53 -2.29 -5.01 -5.20
N LEU A 54 -1.43 -4.54 -6.10
CA LEU A 54 -1.82 -3.98 -7.39
C LEU A 54 -1.30 -4.88 -8.51
N SER A 55 -2.22 -5.34 -9.36
CA SER A 55 -1.86 -6.09 -10.56
C SER A 55 -1.28 -5.13 -11.62
N PRO A 56 -0.39 -5.62 -12.50
CA PRO A 56 0.19 -4.83 -13.60
C PRO A 56 -0.84 -4.11 -14.48
N GLN A 57 -2.07 -4.63 -14.57
CA GLN A 57 -3.15 -4.12 -15.40
C GLN A 57 -3.72 -2.78 -14.91
N ILE A 58 -3.49 -2.42 -13.64
CA ILE A 58 -3.91 -1.13 -13.08
C ILE A 58 -3.04 0.01 -13.61
N PHE A 59 -1.80 -0.30 -14.02
CA PHE A 59 -0.86 0.69 -14.55
C PHE A 59 -1.04 0.84 -16.06
N ARG A 60 -0.75 2.04 -16.58
CA ARG A 60 -0.65 2.22 -18.04
C ARG A 60 0.52 1.43 -18.61
N THR A 61 1.63 1.46 -17.89
CA THR A 61 2.85 0.71 -18.20
C THR A 61 3.38 0.13 -16.90
N TYR A 62 3.80 -1.14 -16.91
CA TYR A 62 4.45 -1.80 -15.78
C TYR A 62 5.61 -2.66 -16.29
N VAL A 63 6.81 -2.38 -15.82
CA VAL A 63 8.04 -3.10 -16.17
C VAL A 63 8.75 -3.48 -14.87
N CYS A 64 8.76 -4.78 -14.59
CA CYS A 64 9.47 -5.37 -13.46
C CYS A 64 9.89 -6.79 -13.85
N PRO A 65 11.11 -6.99 -14.37
CA PRO A 65 11.53 -8.30 -14.87
C PRO A 65 11.89 -9.28 -13.75
N THR A 66 12.25 -8.77 -12.57
CA THR A 66 12.78 -9.55 -11.43
C THR A 66 12.10 -9.12 -10.15
N LEU A 67 12.13 -9.99 -9.14
CA LEU A 67 11.63 -9.68 -7.80
C LEU A 67 12.57 -8.69 -7.09
N HIS A 68 12.01 -7.63 -6.52
CA HIS A 68 12.72 -6.67 -5.67
C HIS A 68 11.96 -6.44 -4.37
N HIS A 69 12.71 -6.41 -3.27
CA HIS A 69 12.22 -6.07 -1.93
C HIS A 69 12.90 -4.81 -1.44
N LYS A 70 12.12 -3.79 -1.13
CA LYS A 70 12.59 -2.50 -0.61
C LYS A 70 11.67 -2.05 0.50
N PHE A 71 12.09 -1.09 1.30
CA PHE A 71 11.19 -0.32 2.14
C PHE A 71 11.40 1.18 1.93
N LEU A 72 10.43 1.98 2.35
CA LEU A 72 10.56 3.43 2.43
C LEU A 72 9.85 3.95 3.68
N PHE A 73 10.19 5.18 4.06
CA PHE A 73 9.46 5.94 5.09
C PHE A 73 8.19 6.53 4.48
N PHE A 74 7.05 6.00 4.89
CA PHE A 74 5.80 6.15 4.19
C PHE A 74 5.18 7.54 4.34
N ARG A 75 5.35 8.17 5.50
CA ARG A 75 4.84 9.52 5.75
C ARG A 75 5.37 10.53 4.74
N ALA A 76 6.69 10.57 4.55
CA ALA A 76 7.33 11.50 3.60
C ALA A 76 6.88 11.25 2.15
N PHE A 77 6.66 9.98 1.79
CA PHE A 77 6.14 9.61 0.48
C PHE A 77 4.69 10.10 0.29
N CYS A 78 3.81 9.86 1.27
CA CYS A 78 2.42 10.32 1.25
C CYS A 78 2.31 11.85 1.21
N ASP A 79 3.07 12.56 2.05
CA ASP A 79 3.08 14.03 2.09
C ASP A 79 3.46 14.59 0.71
N THR A 80 4.49 14.03 0.07
CA THR A 80 4.91 14.41 -1.29
C THR A 80 3.78 14.18 -2.29
N MET A 81 3.16 12.99 -2.26
CA MET A 81 2.09 12.64 -3.19
C MET A 81 0.85 13.53 -3.02
N GLN A 82 0.47 13.85 -1.78
CA GLN A 82 -0.65 14.73 -1.45
C GLN A 82 -0.37 16.19 -1.88
N GLU A 83 0.85 16.69 -1.66
CA GLU A 83 1.27 18.02 -2.13
C GLU A 83 1.13 18.10 -3.67
N CYS A 84 1.62 17.09 -4.38
CA CYS A 84 1.51 17.02 -5.84
C CYS A 84 0.05 16.97 -6.30
N GLN A 85 -0.78 16.14 -5.66
CA GLN A 85 -2.20 16.05 -6.00
C GLN A 85 -2.92 17.39 -5.78
N SER A 86 -2.69 18.05 -4.64
CA SER A 86 -3.34 19.33 -4.30
C SER A 86 -2.92 20.49 -5.23
N THR A 87 -1.74 20.41 -5.83
CA THR A 87 -1.23 21.37 -6.82
C THR A 87 -1.65 21.06 -8.26
N GLY A 88 -2.46 20.00 -8.46
CA GLY A 88 -3.09 19.65 -9.74
C GLY A 88 -2.33 18.61 -10.56
N PHE A 89 -1.31 17.94 -10.00
CA PHE A 89 -0.70 16.80 -10.67
C PHE A 89 -1.59 15.56 -10.54
N SER A 90 -1.87 14.91 -11.66
CA SER A 90 -2.88 13.85 -11.74
C SER A 90 -2.27 12.46 -11.98
N SER A 91 -1.09 12.39 -12.57
CA SER A 91 -0.42 11.12 -12.94
C SER A 91 1.02 11.09 -12.45
N LEU A 92 1.52 9.88 -12.22
CA LEU A 92 2.85 9.60 -11.69
C LEU A 92 3.54 8.55 -12.56
N ILE A 93 4.80 8.83 -12.92
CA ILE A 93 5.75 7.83 -13.37
C ILE A 93 6.72 7.55 -12.23
N PHE A 94 6.84 6.28 -11.86
CA PHE A 94 7.83 5.78 -10.94
C PHE A 94 8.92 5.07 -11.72
N SER A 95 10.19 5.34 -11.40
CA SER A 95 11.30 4.57 -11.95
C SER A 95 12.39 4.35 -10.90
N PHE A 96 12.95 3.14 -10.92
CA PHE A 96 14.01 2.74 -10.02
C PHE A 96 14.97 1.79 -10.74
N GLN A 97 16.26 2.04 -10.62
CA GLN A 97 17.29 1.16 -11.13
C GLN A 97 18.17 0.71 -9.98
N GLU A 98 18.06 -0.57 -9.64
CA GLU A 98 18.99 -1.21 -8.71
C GLU A 98 20.38 -1.21 -9.32
N GLN A 99 21.29 -0.45 -8.70
CA GLN A 99 22.68 -0.32 -9.16
C GLN A 99 23.54 -1.44 -8.58
N ASP A 100 23.36 -1.76 -7.29
CA ASP A 100 24.04 -2.85 -6.60
C ASP A 100 23.06 -3.55 -5.63
N PRO A 101 22.77 -4.85 -5.79
CA PRO A 101 21.91 -5.60 -4.86
C PRO A 101 22.52 -5.75 -3.45
N HIS A 102 23.81 -5.44 -3.26
CA HIS A 102 24.48 -5.44 -1.97
C HIS A 102 24.56 -4.04 -1.33
N ASP A 103 24.00 -3.01 -1.96
CA ASP A 103 23.98 -1.65 -1.42
C ASP A 103 23.08 -1.56 -0.18
N THR A 104 23.71 -1.40 0.98
CA THR A 104 23.03 -1.22 2.27
C THR A 104 22.57 0.22 2.53
N TYR A 105 23.02 1.19 1.73
CA TYR A 105 22.79 2.61 1.97
C TYR A 105 21.50 3.14 1.34
N GLY A 106 20.77 2.28 0.64
CA GLY A 106 19.57 2.64 -0.09
C GLY A 106 19.86 3.39 -1.38
N SER A 107 18.89 3.37 -2.28
CA SER A 107 19.02 3.84 -3.65
C SER A 107 17.84 4.75 -3.98
N ASP A 108 18.08 5.77 -4.81
CA ASP A 108 17.05 6.76 -5.10
C ASP A 108 16.12 6.27 -6.23
N ALA A 109 14.82 6.37 -6.00
CA ALA A 109 13.78 6.23 -7.01
C ALA A 109 13.30 7.60 -7.47
N LEU A 110 12.99 7.72 -8.76
CA LEU A 110 12.46 8.94 -9.36
C LEU A 110 10.95 8.88 -9.44
N LEU A 111 10.31 9.96 -8.99
CA LEU A 111 8.88 10.22 -9.10
C LEU A 111 8.69 11.39 -10.06
N GLN A 112 8.16 11.12 -11.25
CA GLN A 112 7.82 12.17 -12.22
C GLN A 112 6.30 12.36 -12.27
N PHE A 113 5.87 13.51 -11.77
CA PHE A 113 4.48 13.93 -11.73
C PHE A 113 4.13 14.72 -12.99
N THR A 114 2.93 14.53 -13.51
CA THR A 114 2.43 15.28 -14.67
C THR A 114 1.09 15.96 -14.36
N ASN A 115 1.01 17.25 -14.69
CA ASN A 115 -0.23 18.01 -14.72
C ASN A 115 -0.63 18.19 -16.20
N SER A 116 -1.62 17.40 -16.62
CA SER A 116 -2.10 17.40 -18.01
C SER A 116 -2.79 18.69 -18.42
N GLU A 117 -3.41 19.41 -17.48
CA GLU A 117 -4.13 20.65 -17.76
C GLU A 117 -3.17 21.81 -18.05
N ARG A 118 -2.04 21.84 -17.35
CA ARG A 118 -1.02 22.89 -17.47
C ARG A 118 0.15 22.50 -18.39
N GLY A 119 0.21 21.24 -18.80
CA GLY A 119 1.30 20.69 -19.61
C GLY A 119 2.66 20.76 -18.91
N CYS A 120 2.69 20.68 -17.58
CA CYS A 120 3.92 20.76 -16.80
C CYS A 120 4.23 19.45 -16.06
N HIS A 121 5.52 19.28 -15.75
CA HIS A 121 6.04 18.11 -15.06
C HIS A 121 6.86 18.53 -13.84
N MET A 122 6.87 17.68 -12.82
CA MET A 122 7.69 17.85 -11.63
C MET A 122 8.40 16.54 -11.33
N ILE A 123 9.68 16.61 -10.98
CA ILE A 123 10.48 15.44 -10.61
C ILE A 123 10.82 15.56 -9.12
N LYS A 124 10.55 14.49 -8.37
CA LYS A 124 10.94 14.31 -6.98
C LYS A 124 11.73 13.02 -6.88
N THR A 125 12.55 12.89 -5.84
CA THR A 125 13.24 11.65 -5.52
C THR A 125 12.72 11.12 -4.19
N VAL A 126 12.61 9.80 -4.09
CA VAL A 126 12.34 9.11 -2.83
C VAL A 126 13.42 8.05 -2.63
N ARG A 127 13.90 7.92 -1.40
CA ARG A 127 14.92 6.91 -1.10
C ARG A 127 14.27 5.58 -0.78
N LEU A 128 14.76 4.53 -1.43
CA LEU A 128 14.38 3.14 -1.17
C LEU A 128 15.52 2.43 -0.45
N TYR A 129 15.20 1.73 0.61
CA TYR A 129 16.18 0.99 1.38
C TYR A 129 16.01 -0.52 1.16
N PRO A 130 17.07 -1.33 1.30
CA PRO A 130 16.93 -2.78 1.28
C PRO A 130 16.03 -3.23 2.43
N SER A 131 14.98 -3.99 2.13
CA SER A 131 14.15 -4.58 3.16
C SER A 131 14.85 -5.79 3.79
N SER A 132 15.00 -5.77 5.12
CA SER A 132 15.52 -6.88 5.93
C SER A 132 14.43 -7.90 6.27
N GLU A 133 13.18 -7.44 6.33
CA GLU A 133 12.03 -8.24 6.70
C GLU A 133 11.20 -8.53 5.45
N LYS A 134 11.26 -9.78 4.98
CA LYS A 134 10.40 -10.23 3.89
C LYS A 134 8.99 -10.44 4.41
N ILE A 135 8.32 -9.35 4.82
CA ILE A 135 6.89 -9.37 5.08
C ILE A 135 6.23 -9.89 3.80
N ASP A 136 5.47 -10.97 3.95
CA ASP A 136 4.74 -11.59 2.87
C ASP A 136 3.40 -12.05 3.41
N VAL A 137 2.32 -11.68 2.72
CA VAL A 137 0.96 -12.11 3.05
C VAL A 137 0.70 -13.56 2.60
N GLY A 138 1.65 -14.17 1.89
CA GLY A 138 1.57 -15.56 1.46
C GLY A 138 0.51 -15.79 0.39
N GLU A 139 0.19 -17.06 0.17
CA GLU A 139 -0.91 -17.46 -0.72
C GLU A 139 -2.22 -17.49 0.07
N PHE A 140 -3.30 -17.01 -0.54
CA PHE A 140 -4.63 -17.09 0.04
C PHE A 140 -5.15 -18.54 -0.05
N ASP A 141 -5.55 -19.11 1.09
CA ASP A 141 -6.31 -20.36 1.12
C ASP A 141 -7.79 -20.07 0.76
N PHE A 142 -8.21 -20.52 -0.42
CA PHE A 142 -9.58 -20.37 -0.91
C PHE A 142 -10.49 -21.56 -0.55
N GLY A 143 -10.09 -22.44 0.39
CA GLY A 143 -10.86 -23.61 0.80
C GLY A 143 -12.27 -23.27 1.31
N THR A 144 -12.49 -22.07 1.83
CA THR A 144 -13.82 -21.54 2.15
C THR A 144 -13.81 -20.02 2.00
N PHE A 145 -14.76 -19.47 1.25
CA PHE A 145 -14.90 -18.03 1.05
C PHE A 145 -16.32 -17.57 1.38
N VAL A 146 -16.42 -16.39 2.00
CA VAL A 146 -17.68 -15.69 2.24
C VAL A 146 -17.47 -14.24 1.81
N SER A 147 -18.44 -13.69 1.09
CA SER A 147 -18.49 -12.27 0.76
C SER A 147 -19.64 -11.64 1.52
N ILE A 148 -19.39 -10.50 2.15
CA ILE A 148 -20.35 -9.73 2.93
C ILE A 148 -20.15 -8.26 2.62
N GLU A 149 -21.21 -7.46 2.68
CA GLU A 149 -21.05 -6.02 2.54
C GLU A 149 -20.20 -5.45 3.68
N SER A 150 -19.27 -4.56 3.34
CA SER A 150 -18.32 -3.98 4.32
C SER A 150 -19.04 -3.32 5.49
N GLN A 151 -20.15 -2.63 5.24
CA GLN A 151 -20.93 -1.98 6.28
C GLN A 151 -21.61 -2.99 7.21
N GLU A 152 -22.06 -4.12 6.69
CA GLU A 152 -22.62 -5.21 7.49
C GLU A 152 -21.54 -5.86 8.36
N PHE A 153 -20.37 -6.13 7.79
CA PHE A 153 -19.21 -6.62 8.54
C PHE A 153 -18.81 -5.68 9.67
N ILE A 154 -18.69 -4.38 9.40
CA ILE A 154 -18.40 -3.35 10.41
C ILE A 154 -19.43 -3.39 11.54
N ASN A 155 -20.71 -3.54 11.22
CA ASN A 155 -21.78 -3.61 12.22
C ASN A 155 -21.67 -4.87 13.09
N ILE A 156 -21.28 -6.02 12.51
CA ILE A 156 -21.04 -7.27 13.25
C ILE A 156 -19.87 -7.08 14.22
N ILE A 157 -18.73 -6.55 13.75
CA ILE A 157 -17.55 -6.32 14.58
C ILE A 157 -17.87 -5.36 15.73
N LYS A 158 -18.55 -4.24 15.48
CA LYS A 158 -18.96 -3.29 16.52
C LYS A 158 -19.77 -3.97 17.63
N ARG A 159 -20.76 -4.79 17.26
CA ARG A 159 -21.59 -5.55 18.23
C ARG A 159 -20.77 -6.54 19.04
N PHE A 160 -19.76 -7.17 18.43
CA PHE A 160 -18.87 -8.11 19.12
C PHE A 160 -18.01 -7.40 20.17
N VAL A 161 -17.44 -6.25 19.81
CA VAL A 161 -16.66 -5.41 20.74
C VAL A 161 -17.53 -4.90 21.91
N ASP A 162 -18.78 -4.50 21.64
CA ASP A 162 -19.71 -4.08 22.68
C ASP A 162 -20.09 -5.20 23.65
N PHE A 163 -20.14 -6.45 23.16
CA PHE A 163 -20.39 -7.65 23.95
C PHE A 163 -19.21 -7.95 24.89
N ASP A 164 -17.98 -7.93 24.38
CA ASP A 164 -16.77 -8.19 25.17
C ASP A 164 -16.51 -7.10 26.23
N ASN A 165 -16.93 -5.85 25.96
CA ASN A 165 -16.81 -4.73 26.90
C ASN A 165 -17.94 -4.66 27.94
N GLY A 166 -18.80 -5.68 28.03
CA GLY A 166 -19.76 -5.83 29.14
C GLY A 166 -21.01 -4.95 29.07
N ASN A 167 -21.39 -4.45 27.90
CA ASN A 167 -22.64 -3.68 27.75
C ASN A 167 -23.84 -4.64 27.66
N SER A 168 -24.26 -5.16 28.83
CA SER A 168 -25.23 -6.24 29.02
C SER A 168 -26.70 -5.88 28.75
N ASN A 169 -26.99 -5.06 27.74
CA ASN A 169 -28.36 -4.73 27.34
C ASN A 169 -28.55 -4.96 25.83
N MET A 170 -28.68 -6.22 25.39
CA MET A 170 -29.47 -6.62 24.21
C MET A 170 -29.54 -8.16 24.06
N PRO A 171 -30.58 -8.69 23.39
CA PRO A 171 -31.04 -10.07 23.54
C PRO A 171 -30.14 -11.06 22.83
N ARG A 172 -29.98 -12.23 23.46
CA ARG A 172 -29.30 -13.41 22.92
C ARG A 172 -29.84 -13.73 21.52
N LEU A 173 -29.03 -13.51 20.49
CA LEU A 173 -29.26 -14.16 19.21
C LEU A 173 -28.90 -15.64 19.34
N LEU A 174 -29.92 -16.44 19.10
CA LEU A 174 -29.93 -17.89 19.19
C LEU A 174 -28.93 -18.52 18.22
N SER A 175 -28.36 -19.62 18.71
CA SER A 175 -27.67 -20.71 18.02
C SER A 175 -28.09 -20.91 16.56
N ILE A 176 -27.07 -21.03 15.69
CA ILE A 176 -27.09 -21.97 14.57
C ILE A 176 -26.39 -23.24 15.03
#